data_AF-A0A497LSL1-F1
#
_entry.id   AF-A0A497LSL1-F1
#
_cell.length_a   1.000
_cell.length_b   1.000
_cell.length_c   1.000
_cell.angle_alpha   90.00
_cell.angle_beta   90.00
_cell.angle_gamma   90.00
#
_symmetry.space_group_name_H-M   'P 1'
#
loop_
_entity.id
_entity.type
_entity.pdbx_description
1 polymer ?
#
loop_
_entity_poly.entity_id
_entity_poly.type
_entity_poly.pdbx_seq_one_letter_code
_entity_poly.pdbx_strand_id
1 'polypeptide(L)'
;MGGGEAGLRLIRKVSRKRYYSKAVYEHERILVPIPADERNRVRRWLGQDLRIVVEHLNYGFAILAVAENPYIDGFPATHQFRRLIRALDTS
;
A
#
# COMPACT_ATOMS: atom_id res chain seq x y z
N MET A 1 33.28 3.16 -14.36
CA MET A 1 32.82 1.87 -13.80
C MET A 1 31.42 2.08 -13.27
N GLY A 2 30.44 1.40 -13.87
CA GLY A 2 29.03 1.71 -13.72
C GLY A 2 28.51 1.48 -12.29
N GLY A 3 28.11 2.56 -11.63
CA GLY A 3 27.25 2.49 -10.46
C GLY A 3 25.86 2.05 -10.92
N GLY A 4 25.63 0.74 -10.97
CA GLY A 4 24.28 0.22 -11.12
C GLY A 4 23.47 0.64 -9.90
N GLU A 5 22.45 1.48 -10.10
CA GLU A 5 21.41 1.67 -9.11
C GLU A 5 20.94 0.29 -8.66
N ALA A 6 21.20 -0.05 -7.39
CA ALA A 6 20.61 -1.21 -6.76
C ALA A 6 19.11 -0.93 -6.64
N GLY A 7 18.37 -1.21 -7.72
CA GLY A 7 16.93 -0.98 -7.79
C GLY A 7 16.25 -1.64 -6.59
N LEU A 8 15.43 -0.85 -5.90
CA LEU A 8 14.66 -1.29 -4.74
C LEU A 8 13.79 -2.50 -5.14
N ARG A 9 14.24 -3.71 -4.77
CA ARG A 9 13.53 -4.94 -5.11
C ARG A 9 12.41 -5.18 -4.12
N LEU A 10 11.17 -5.10 -4.57
CA LEU A 10 10.01 -5.55 -3.80
C LEU A 10 10.10 -7.06 -3.56
N ILE A 11 9.86 -7.48 -2.33
CA ILE A 11 9.88 -8.90 -1.95
C ILE A 11 8.46 -9.35 -1.66
N ARG A 12 7.92 -10.23 -2.52
CA ARG A 12 6.64 -10.90 -2.29
C ARG A 12 6.83 -12.14 -1.44
N LYS A 13 6.09 -12.26 -0.33
CA LYS A 13 6.08 -13.42 0.55
C LYS A 13 4.66 -13.89 0.77
N VAL A 14 4.35 -15.08 0.25
CA VAL A 14 3.06 -15.74 0.45
C VAL A 14 3.19 -16.74 1.59
N SER A 15 2.31 -16.65 2.59
CA SER A 15 2.26 -17.56 3.74
C SER A 15 0.92 -18.27 3.77
N ARG A 16 0.93 -19.61 3.83
CA ARG A 16 -0.28 -20.43 3.95
C ARG A 16 -0.36 -21.00 5.36
N LYS A 17 -1.47 -20.74 6.06
CA LYS A 17 -1.72 -21.29 7.40
C LYS A 17 -2.94 -22.19 7.36
N ARG A 18 -2.76 -23.46 7.73
CA ARG A 18 -3.86 -24.42 7.90
C ARG A 18 -4.44 -24.30 9.30
N TYR A 19 -5.75 -24.14 9.39
CA TYR A 19 -6.50 -24.13 10.63
C TYR A 19 -7.30 -25.43 10.77
N TYR A 20 -6.91 -26.25 11.74
CA TYR A 20 -7.61 -27.48 12.15
C TYR A 20 -8.01 -28.40 10.99
N SER A 21 -7.19 -28.46 9.93
CA SER A 21 -7.45 -29.26 8.72
C SER A 21 -8.73 -28.92 7.95
N LYS A 22 -9.46 -27.87 8.34
CA LYS A 22 -10.75 -27.45 7.75
C LYS A 22 -10.65 -26.22 6.87
N ALA A 23 -9.68 -25.34 7.11
CA ALA A 23 -9.49 -24.12 6.34
C ALA A 23 -8.01 -23.85 6.06
N VAL A 24 -7.71 -23.35 4.86
CA VAL A 24 -6.40 -22.82 4.47
C VAL A 24 -6.55 -21.32 4.34
N TYR A 25 -5.84 -20.57 5.18
CA TYR A 25 -5.73 -19.12 5.05
C TYR A 25 -4.44 -18.79 4.30
N GLU A 26 -4.56 -18.13 3.14
CA GLU A 26 -3.42 -17.60 2.40
C GLU A 26 -3.28 -16.11 2.73
N HIS A 27 -2.09 -15.71 3.17
CA HIS A 27 -1.75 -14.33 3.47
C HIS A 27 -0.56 -13.92 2.63
N GLU A 28 -0.72 -12.89 1.81
CA GLU A 28 0.35 -12.29 1.02
C GLU A 28 0.96 -11.08 1.75
N ARG A 29 2.29 -10.98 1.77
CA ARG A 29 3.05 -9.84 2.28
C ARG A 29 3.95 -9.29 1.17
N ILE A 30 3.91 -7.99 0.97
CA ILE A 30 4.86 -7.28 0.12
C ILE A 30 5.81 -6.52 1.05
N LEU A 31 7.09 -6.90 1.05
CA LEU A 31 8.12 -6.19 1.82
C LEU A 31 8.74 -5.14 0.91
N VAL A 32 8.60 -3.89 1.32
CA VAL A 32 9.18 -2.73 0.65
C VAL A 32 10.53 -2.43 1.32
N PRO A 33 11.67 -2.55 0.62
CA PRO A 33 12.94 -2.13 1.18
C PRO A 33 12.90 -0.61 1.40
N ILE A 34 13.31 -0.19 2.59
CA ILE A 34 13.38 1.23 2.96
C ILE A 34 14.86 1.60 2.96
N PRO A 35 15.29 2.58 2.15
CA PRO A 35 16.62 3.16 2.22
C PRO A 35 17.02 3.59 3.64
N ALA A 36 18.29 3.45 4.00
CA ALA A 36 18.74 3.67 5.37
C ALA A 36 18.52 5.11 5.86
N ASP A 37 18.67 6.07 4.95
CA ASP A 37 18.42 7.50 5.11
C ASP A 37 16.93 7.84 5.31
N GLU A 38 16.03 7.04 4.74
CA GLU A 38 14.57 7.22 4.87
C GLU A 38 13.98 6.54 6.12
N ARG A 39 14.79 5.76 6.86
CA ARG A 39 14.34 4.95 8.02
C ARG A 39 13.58 5.76 9.07
N ASN A 40 14.01 6.98 9.34
CA ASN A 40 13.35 7.85 10.34
C ASN A 40 11.97 8.34 9.87
N ARG A 41 11.80 8.61 8.57
CA ARG A 41 10.54 9.09 8.00
C ARG A 41 9.47 8.02 8.00
N VAL A 42 9.87 6.76 7.79
CA VAL A 42 8.93 5.63 7.79
C VAL A 42 8.67 5.05 9.17
N ARG A 43 9.47 5.39 10.19
CA ARG A 43 9.44 4.78 11.52
C ARG A 43 8.04 4.76 12.15
N ARG A 44 7.28 5.84 12.01
CA ARG A 44 5.91 5.95 12.56
C ARG A 44 4.91 4.98 11.93
N TRP A 45 5.23 4.45 10.75
CA TRP A 45 4.39 3.52 9.99
C TRP A 45 4.83 2.06 10.15
N LEU A 46 5.99 1.80 10.74
CA LEU A 46 6.49 0.44 10.94
C LEU A 46 5.63 -0.31 11.96
N GLY A 47 5.27 -1.56 11.64
CA GLY A 47 4.45 -2.41 12.51
C GLY A 47 2.95 -2.08 12.48
N GLN A 48 2.53 -1.12 11.65
CA GLN A 48 1.13 -0.81 11.40
C GLN A 48 0.69 -1.43 10.07
N ASP A 49 -0.53 -1.92 10.02
CA ASP A 49 -1.13 -2.37 8.77
C ASP A 49 -1.53 -1.15 7.95
N LEU A 50 -0.90 -0.96 6.80
CA LEU A 50 -1.27 0.11 5.88
C LEU A 50 -2.40 -0.36 4.98
N ARG A 51 -3.49 0.40 4.96
CA ARG A 51 -4.50 0.30 3.91
C ARG A 51 -4.03 1.08 2.69
N ILE A 52 -3.81 0.36 1.60
CA ILE A 52 -3.46 0.93 0.30
C ILE A 52 -4.70 0.88 -0.59
N VAL A 53 -5.10 2.03 -1.13
CA VAL A 53 -6.12 2.15 -2.15
C VAL A 53 -5.47 2.64 -3.43
N VAL A 54 -5.70 1.90 -4.51
CA VAL A 54 -5.23 2.23 -5.85
C VAL A 54 -6.46 2.51 -6.69
N GLU A 55 -6.51 3.68 -7.31
CA GLU A 55 -7.51 4.00 -8.33
C GLU A 55 -6.80 4.21 -9.66
N HIS A 56 -7.29 3.53 -10.69
CA HIS A 56 -6.76 3.64 -12.04
C HIS A 56 -7.33 4.87 -12.74
N LEU A 57 -6.48 5.51 -13.56
CA LEU A 57 -6.77 6.68 -14.37
C LEU A 57 -6.42 6.36 -15.83
N ASN A 58 -6.94 7.14 -16.78
CA ASN A 58 -6.63 6.96 -18.21
C ASN A 58 -5.13 7.05 -18.52
N TYR A 59 -4.39 7.89 -17.78
CA TYR A 59 -2.96 8.13 -17.97
C TYR A 59 -2.08 7.52 -16.86
N GLY A 60 -2.64 6.71 -15.95
CA GLY A 60 -1.86 6.13 -14.86
C GLY A 60 -2.69 5.61 -13.69
N PHE A 61 -2.24 5.92 -12.48
CA PHE A 61 -2.93 5.52 -11.25
C PHE A 61 -2.65 6.52 -10.13
N ALA A 62 -3.59 6.61 -9.18
CA ALA A 62 -3.41 7.33 -7.93
C ALA A 62 -3.38 6.33 -6.77
N ILE A 63 -2.52 6.61 -5.78
CA ILE A 63 -2.39 5.78 -4.57
C ILE A 63 -2.71 6.61 -3.34
N LEU A 64 -3.55 6.04 -2.47
CA LEU A 64 -3.70 6.47 -1.08
C LEU A 64 -3.18 5.37 -0.16
N ALA A 65 -2.20 5.67 0.68
CA ALA A 65 -1.71 4.77 1.72
C ALA A 65 -1.94 5.40 3.09
N VAL A 66 -2.71 4.72 3.95
CA VAL A 66 -3.06 5.21 5.30
C VAL A 66 -2.98 4.06 6.30
N ALA A 67 -2.44 4.30 7.51
CA ALA A 67 -2.39 3.28 8.57
C ALA A 67 -3.77 2.97 9.15
N GLU A 68 -4.60 4.00 9.25
CA GLU A 68 -6.00 3.88 9.64
C GLU A 68 -6.83 4.61 8.58
N ASN A 69 -8.09 4.22 8.38
CA ASN A 69 -8.96 4.91 7.43
C ASN A 69 -9.78 5.97 8.17
N PRO A 70 -9.32 7.23 8.26
CA PRO A 70 -10.07 8.26 8.97
C PRO A 70 -11.36 8.59 8.23
N TYR A 71 -12.33 9.13 8.95
CA TYR A 71 -13.53 9.69 8.35
C TYR A 71 -13.33 11.20 8.13
N ILE A 72 -13.65 11.67 6.93
CA ILE A 72 -13.62 13.07 6.51
C ILE A 72 -15.03 13.41 6.02
N ASP A 73 -15.63 14.46 6.58
CA ASP A 73 -17.01 14.89 6.31
C ASP A 73 -18.04 13.73 6.42
N GLY A 74 -17.87 12.85 7.40
CA GLY A 74 -18.75 11.70 7.63
C GLY A 74 -18.54 10.51 6.68
N PHE A 75 -17.60 10.59 5.73
CA PHE A 75 -17.25 9.50 4.83
C PHE A 75 -15.84 8.98 5.08
N PRO A 76 -15.55 7.68 4.86
CA PRO A 76 -14.18 7.19 4.92
C PRO A 76 -13.29 7.94 3.94
N ALA A 77 -12.06 8.29 4.33
CA ALA A 77 -11.10 9.00 3.48
C ALA A 77 -10.85 8.28 2.16
N THR A 78 -10.87 6.94 2.18
CA THR A 78 -10.83 6.13 0.96
C THR A 78 -11.98 6.44 0.00
N HIS A 79 -13.20 6.68 0.50
CA HIS A 79 -14.35 7.03 -0.35
C HIS A 79 -14.17 8.42 -0.98
N GLN A 80 -13.76 9.41 -0.16
CA GLN A 80 -13.49 10.76 -0.66
C GLN A 80 -12.37 10.77 -1.70
N PHE A 81 -11.28 10.05 -1.46
CA PHE A 81 -10.19 9.87 -2.40
C PHE A 81 -10.67 9.33 -3.74
N ARG A 82 -11.43 8.23 -3.75
CA ARG A 82 -11.99 7.66 -4.99
C ARG A 82 -12.82 8.68 -5.76
N ARG A 83 -13.70 9.40 -5.06
CA ARG A 83 -14.55 10.42 -5.67
C ARG A 83 -13.73 11.51 -6.33
N LEU A 84 -12.69 12.00 -5.64
CA LEU A 84 -11.82 13.06 -6.13
C LEU A 84 -10.99 12.60 -7.34
N ILE A 85 -10.36 11.42 -7.26
CA ILE A 85 -9.55 10.88 -8.36
C ILE A 85 -10.39 10.62 -9.61
N ARG A 86 -11.61 10.08 -9.46
CA ARG A 86 -12.51 9.87 -10.60
C ARG A 86 -12.96 11.18 -11.24
N ALA A 87 -13.22 12.22 -10.45
CA ALA A 87 -13.58 13.53 -10.98
C ALA A 87 -12.43 14.12 -11.83
N LEU A 88 -11.18 13.92 -11.41
CA LEU A 88 -9.99 14.34 -12.15
C LEU A 88 -9.76 13.54 -13.45
N ASP A 89 -10.23 12.29 -13.53
CA ASP A 89 -10.13 11.48 -14.76
C ASP A 89 -11.18 11.87 -15.82
N THR A 90 -12.31 12.42 -15.37
CA THR A 90 -13.42 12.87 -16.23
C THR A 90 -13.33 14.32 -16.67
N SER A 91 -12.32 15.07 -16.20
CA SER A 91 -12.08 16.48 -16.55
C SER A 91 -11.02 16.59 -17.63
#